data_AF-A0A7V9V8R0-F1
#
_entry.id   AF-A0A7V9V8R0-F1
#
_cell.length_a   1.000
_cell.length_b   1.000
_cell.length_c   1.000
_cell.angle_alpha   90.00
_cell.angle_beta   90.00
_cell.angle_gamma   90.00
#
_symmetry.space_group_name_H-M   'P 1'
#
loop_
_entity.id
_entity.type
_entity.pdbx_description
1 polymer ?
#
loop_
_entity_poly.entity_id
_entity_poly.type
_entity_poly.pdbx_seq_one_letter_code
_entity_poly.pdbx_strand_id
1 'polypeptide(L)'
;TWAAAVIGIIAGVLVIESIWIIERKFKIDDPVGAISVHGVCGIFGVLSVGIFADGKYGAGWNATGNAIAEPVSTGVSGIIKGDWGQFAAQAIGALVICTVMFAIAFAFFKIQDTLTKGGIRSEEADEIAGLDLPEMGVPAYPEFMPGGDVVDVTGTGKDPAEEREFVASTASAPGAAGPADGSALVAGDLRRDLGGDT
;
A
#
# COMPACT_ATOMS: atom_id res chain seq x y z
N THR A 1 -21.42 -0.72 -24.51
CA THR A 1 -21.58 0.35 -25.53
C THR A 1 -20.22 0.93 -25.85
N TRP A 2 -20.02 1.45 -27.08
CA TRP A 2 -18.77 2.06 -27.55
C TRP A 2 -18.29 3.22 -26.66
N ALA A 3 -19.21 3.92 -25.99
CA ALA A 3 -18.92 5.01 -25.07
C ALA A 3 -17.96 4.62 -23.93
N ALA A 4 -18.05 3.39 -23.41
CA ALA A 4 -17.15 2.93 -22.36
C ALA A 4 -15.68 2.90 -22.81
N ALA A 5 -15.43 2.49 -24.06
CA ALA A 5 -14.08 2.50 -24.62
C ALA A 5 -13.54 3.93 -24.79
N VAL A 6 -14.39 4.86 -25.23
CA VAL A 6 -14.03 6.28 -25.38
C VAL A 6 -13.71 6.92 -24.03
N ILE A 7 -14.55 6.71 -23.02
CA ILE A 7 -14.33 7.22 -21.65
C ILE A 7 -13.03 6.65 -21.08
N GLY A 8 -12.78 5.35 -21.26
CA GLY A 8 -11.55 4.70 -20.79
C GLY A 8 -10.27 5.27 -21.43
N ILE A 9 -10.28 5.48 -22.75
CA ILE A 9 -9.14 6.10 -23.46
C ILE A 9 -8.88 7.52 -22.96
N ILE A 10 -9.94 8.33 -22.81
CA ILE A 10 -9.79 9.71 -22.33
C ILE A 10 -9.30 9.72 -20.88
N ALA A 11 -9.86 8.87 -20.01
CA ALA A 11 -9.40 8.75 -18.63
C ALA A 11 -7.93 8.32 -18.52
N GLY A 12 -7.48 7.42 -19.40
CA GLY A 12 -6.08 6.98 -19.48
C GLY A 12 -5.11 8.10 -19.86
N VAL A 13 -5.52 9.03 -20.72
CA VAL A 13 -4.71 10.23 -21.02
C VAL A 13 -4.79 11.23 -19.86
N LEU A 14 -5.98 11.46 -19.32
CA LEU A 14 -6.21 12.40 -18.23
C LEU A 14 -5.40 12.07 -16.98
N VAL A 15 -5.27 10.79 -16.61
CA VAL A 15 -4.50 10.41 -15.40
C VAL A 15 -3.02 10.79 -15.55
N ILE A 16 -2.42 10.59 -16.73
CA ILE A 16 -1.01 10.89 -17.00
C ILE A 16 -0.77 12.40 -16.91
N GLU A 17 -1.61 13.18 -17.58
CA GLU A 17 -1.51 14.64 -17.56
C GLU A 17 -1.78 15.21 -16.16
N SER A 18 -2.74 14.62 -15.44
CA SER A 18 -3.07 15.00 -14.07
C SER A 18 -1.89 14.78 -13.11
N ILE A 19 -1.22 13.62 -13.19
CA ILE A 19 -0.04 13.32 -12.36
C ILE A 19 1.04 14.39 -12.59
N TRP A 20 1.33 14.70 -13.86
CA TRP A 20 2.34 15.72 -14.18
C TRP A 20 1.98 17.09 -13.58
N ILE A 21 0.71 17.50 -13.67
CA ILE A 21 0.26 18.78 -13.11
C ILE A 21 0.34 18.78 -11.57
N ILE A 22 -0.14 17.73 -10.91
CA ILE A 22 -0.23 17.67 -9.44
C ILE A 22 1.15 17.56 -8.81
N GLU A 23 1.97 16.61 -9.26
CA GLU A 23 3.26 16.34 -8.66
C GLU A 23 4.33 17.33 -9.13
N ARG A 24 4.44 17.60 -10.44
CA ARG A 24 5.55 18.43 -10.95
C ARG A 24 5.27 19.93 -10.93
N LYS A 25 4.03 20.33 -11.21
CA LYS A 25 3.68 21.75 -11.26
C LYS A 25 3.23 22.28 -9.92
N PHE A 26 2.36 21.56 -9.21
CA PHE A 26 1.86 21.97 -7.89
C PHE A 26 2.71 21.46 -6.72
N LYS A 27 3.64 20.53 -6.95
CA LYS A 27 4.53 19.97 -5.92
C LYS A 27 3.75 19.36 -4.74
N ILE A 28 2.61 18.75 -5.05
CA ILE A 28 1.82 17.99 -4.09
C ILE A 28 2.34 16.55 -4.16
N ASP A 29 2.92 16.10 -3.05
CA ASP A 29 3.48 14.76 -2.91
C ASP A 29 2.36 13.75 -2.65
N ASP A 30 1.84 13.17 -3.73
CA ASP A 30 0.78 12.15 -3.73
C ASP A 30 1.40 10.78 -4.05
N PRO A 31 1.80 9.99 -3.02
CA PRO A 31 2.71 8.85 -3.19
C PRO A 31 2.19 7.74 -4.09
N VAL A 32 0.87 7.66 -4.29
CA VAL A 32 0.23 6.65 -5.14
C VAL A 32 -0.56 7.27 -6.30
N GLY A 33 -0.50 8.60 -6.47
CA GLY A 33 -1.30 9.32 -7.46
C GLY A 33 -2.81 9.24 -7.22
N ALA A 34 -3.25 9.10 -5.96
CA ALA A 34 -4.66 8.94 -5.58
C ALA A 34 -5.53 10.09 -6.09
N ILE A 35 -5.04 11.33 -6.04
CA ILE A 35 -5.78 12.51 -6.50
C ILE A 35 -6.01 12.44 -8.02
N SER A 36 -5.03 11.96 -8.78
CA SER A 36 -5.13 11.84 -10.24
C SER A 36 -6.09 10.72 -10.66
N VAL A 37 -5.96 9.53 -10.08
CA VAL A 37 -6.76 8.36 -10.47
C VAL A 37 -8.18 8.39 -9.88
N HIS A 38 -8.35 8.82 -8.63
CA HIS A 38 -9.66 8.84 -7.99
C HIS A 38 -10.33 10.21 -8.09
N GLY A 39 -9.59 11.29 -7.88
CA GLY A 39 -10.12 12.65 -7.95
C GLY A 39 -10.44 13.04 -9.40
N VAL A 40 -9.42 13.22 -10.23
CA VAL A 40 -9.58 13.75 -11.59
C VAL A 40 -10.34 12.78 -12.49
N CYS A 41 -9.93 11.51 -12.54
CA CYS A 41 -10.62 10.52 -13.38
C CYS A 41 -12.01 10.17 -12.83
N GLY A 42 -12.21 10.20 -11.51
CA GLY A 42 -13.52 10.02 -10.90
C GLY A 42 -14.50 11.13 -11.27
N ILE A 43 -14.08 12.40 -11.16
CA ILE A 43 -14.89 13.55 -11.59
C ILE A 43 -15.21 13.44 -13.10
N PHE A 44 -14.22 13.11 -13.92
CA PHE A 44 -14.45 12.90 -15.36
C PHE A 44 -15.46 11.77 -15.63
N GLY A 45 -15.39 10.67 -14.87
CA GLY A 45 -16.34 9.56 -14.98
C GLY A 45 -17.78 9.98 -14.64
N VAL A 46 -17.96 10.76 -13.57
CA VAL A 46 -19.26 11.32 -13.16
C VAL A 46 -19.83 12.24 -14.24
N LEU A 47 -19.00 13.15 -14.78
CA LEU A 47 -19.39 14.04 -15.88
C LEU A 47 -19.71 13.26 -17.17
N SER A 48 -19.02 12.15 -17.42
CA SER A 48 -19.25 11.31 -18.58
C SER A 48 -20.65 10.68 -18.58
N VAL A 49 -21.26 10.44 -17.41
CA VAL A 49 -22.68 10.04 -17.32
C VAL A 49 -23.58 11.11 -17.91
N GLY A 50 -23.30 12.39 -17.63
CA GLY A 50 -24.04 13.53 -18.19
C GLY A 50 -23.88 13.70 -19.71
N ILE A 51 -22.86 13.10 -20.31
CA ILE A 51 -22.59 13.19 -21.75
C ILE A 51 -23.17 11.99 -22.49
N PHE A 52 -22.84 10.78 -22.03
CA PHE A 52 -23.01 9.53 -22.79
C PHE A 52 -24.23 8.69 -22.38
N ALA A 53 -24.97 9.06 -21.34
CA ALA A 53 -26.17 8.32 -20.95
C ALA A 53 -27.23 8.34 -22.07
N ASP A 54 -27.81 7.17 -22.36
CA ASP A 54 -28.63 6.94 -23.55
C ASP A 54 -30.13 6.81 -23.29
N GLY A 55 -30.56 6.97 -22.03
CA GLY A 55 -31.94 6.82 -21.59
C GLY A 55 -32.38 5.39 -21.31
N LYS A 56 -31.51 4.39 -21.49
CA LYS A 56 -31.88 2.97 -21.29
C LYS A 56 -31.85 2.54 -19.82
N TYR A 57 -30.97 3.15 -19.03
CA TYR A 57 -30.71 2.77 -17.64
C TYR A 57 -30.90 3.98 -16.71
N GLY A 58 -31.26 3.74 -15.45
CA GLY A 58 -31.41 4.80 -14.43
C GLY A 58 -32.85 5.14 -14.03
N ALA A 59 -33.86 4.55 -14.66
CA ALA A 59 -35.28 4.73 -14.31
C ALA A 59 -35.75 3.94 -13.07
N GLY A 60 -34.83 3.40 -12.26
CA GLY A 60 -35.14 2.49 -11.16
C GLY A 60 -35.83 3.15 -9.96
N TRP A 61 -35.56 2.65 -8.76
CA TRP A 61 -36.11 3.17 -7.49
C TRP A 61 -35.99 4.69 -7.30
N ASN A 62 -35.00 5.32 -7.95
CA ASN A 62 -34.71 6.74 -7.85
C ASN A 62 -35.60 7.64 -8.74
N ALA A 63 -36.54 7.07 -9.51
CA ALA A 63 -37.47 7.79 -10.39
C ALA A 63 -36.80 8.89 -11.25
N THR A 64 -35.57 8.63 -11.70
CA THR A 64 -34.66 9.63 -12.30
C THR A 64 -34.97 9.95 -13.76
N GLY A 65 -36.13 9.48 -14.26
CA GLY A 65 -36.66 9.88 -15.55
C GLY A 65 -37.15 11.32 -15.54
N ASN A 66 -37.40 11.88 -16.72
CA ASN A 66 -38.01 13.20 -16.83
C ASN A 66 -39.45 13.15 -16.30
N ALA A 67 -39.63 13.47 -15.01
CA ALA A 67 -40.92 13.52 -14.33
C ALA A 67 -41.92 14.52 -14.95
N ILE A 68 -41.50 15.30 -15.95
CA ILE A 68 -42.27 16.37 -16.58
C ILE A 68 -42.73 15.99 -18.01
N ALA A 69 -42.24 14.89 -18.63
CA ALA A 69 -42.59 14.59 -20.04
C ALA A 69 -42.79 13.12 -20.44
N GLU A 70 -42.35 12.11 -19.69
CA GLU A 70 -42.45 10.71 -20.12
C GLU A 70 -42.73 9.77 -18.91
N PRO A 71 -43.37 8.61 -19.11
CA PRO A 71 -43.61 7.65 -18.03
C PRO A 71 -42.29 7.27 -17.33
N VAL A 72 -42.40 6.99 -16.03
CA VAL A 72 -41.35 6.63 -15.03
C VAL A 72 -40.42 5.48 -15.47
N SER A 73 -40.61 4.92 -16.66
CA SER A 73 -39.76 3.90 -17.29
C SER A 73 -38.61 4.43 -18.16
N THR A 74 -38.51 5.74 -18.42
CA THR A 74 -37.39 6.31 -19.19
C THR A 74 -36.19 6.62 -18.30
N GLY A 75 -35.02 6.11 -18.68
CA GLY A 75 -33.78 6.26 -17.92
C GLY A 75 -33.11 7.60 -18.12
N VAL A 76 -31.91 7.70 -17.55
CA VAL A 76 -31.09 8.91 -17.57
C VAL A 76 -30.54 9.13 -18.99
N SER A 77 -30.75 10.33 -19.53
CA SER A 77 -30.25 10.75 -20.83
C SER A 77 -29.23 11.87 -20.67
N GLY A 78 -28.17 11.85 -21.48
CA GLY A 78 -27.13 12.87 -21.49
C GLY A 78 -27.18 13.80 -22.70
N ILE A 79 -26.15 14.63 -22.83
CA ILE A 79 -26.04 15.66 -23.89
C ILE A 79 -26.18 15.07 -25.30
N ILE A 80 -25.64 13.87 -25.56
CA ILE A 80 -25.73 13.23 -26.89
C ILE A 80 -27.19 12.96 -27.30
N LYS A 81 -28.09 12.77 -26.33
CA LYS A 81 -29.53 12.60 -26.54
C LYS A 81 -30.31 13.92 -26.51
N GLY A 82 -29.64 15.04 -26.28
CA GLY A 82 -30.22 16.38 -26.20
C GLY A 82 -30.57 16.85 -24.79
N ASP A 83 -30.27 16.06 -23.75
CA ASP A 83 -30.56 16.42 -22.36
C ASP A 83 -29.31 17.03 -21.69
N TRP A 84 -29.36 18.35 -21.48
CA TRP A 84 -28.33 19.09 -20.75
C TRP A 84 -28.55 19.10 -19.24
N GLY A 85 -29.77 18.80 -18.78
CA GLY A 85 -30.13 18.78 -17.36
C GLY A 85 -29.29 17.76 -16.61
N GLN A 86 -29.07 16.59 -17.21
CA GLN A 86 -28.25 15.57 -16.58
C GLN A 86 -26.78 15.97 -16.42
N PHE A 87 -26.19 16.64 -17.42
CA PHE A 87 -24.81 17.14 -17.30
C PHE A 87 -24.69 18.17 -16.19
N ALA A 88 -25.63 19.11 -16.11
CA ALA A 88 -25.67 20.10 -15.03
C ALA A 88 -25.83 19.45 -13.66
N ALA A 89 -26.71 18.45 -13.54
CA ALA A 89 -26.91 17.70 -12.29
C ALA A 89 -25.62 16.98 -11.85
N GLN A 90 -24.92 16.32 -12.77
CA GLN A 90 -23.64 15.65 -12.47
C GLN A 90 -22.53 16.64 -12.11
N ALA A 91 -22.48 17.80 -12.75
CA ALA A 91 -21.50 18.85 -12.42
C ALA A 91 -21.73 19.43 -11.02
N ILE A 92 -22.99 19.71 -10.67
CA ILE A 92 -23.37 20.15 -9.31
C ILE A 92 -23.01 19.05 -8.30
N GLY A 93 -23.35 17.79 -8.60
CA GLY A 93 -23.02 16.65 -7.75
C GLY A 93 -21.52 16.52 -7.51
N ALA A 94 -20.69 16.63 -8.56
CA ALA A 94 -19.24 16.59 -8.45
C ALA A 94 -18.71 17.73 -7.57
N LEU A 95 -19.22 18.96 -7.73
CA LEU A 95 -18.84 20.11 -6.91
C LEU A 95 -19.21 19.90 -5.43
N VAL A 96 -20.42 19.42 -5.17
CA VAL A 96 -20.88 19.12 -3.80
C VAL A 96 -19.99 18.03 -3.17
N ILE A 97 -19.69 16.96 -3.90
CA ILE A 97 -18.80 15.90 -3.40
C ILE A 97 -17.41 16.48 -3.09
N CYS A 98 -16.82 17.24 -4.01
CA CYS A 98 -15.49 17.83 -3.80
C CYS A 98 -15.47 18.72 -2.56
N THR A 99 -16.43 19.63 -2.44
CA THR A 99 -16.47 20.61 -1.34
C THR A 99 -16.79 19.97 0.00
N VAL A 100 -17.79 19.11 0.08
CA VAL A 100 -18.23 18.49 1.34
C VAL A 100 -17.19 17.46 1.80
N MET A 101 -16.70 16.59 0.92
CA MET A 101 -15.71 15.59 1.30
C MET A 101 -14.37 16.22 1.65
N PHE A 102 -13.93 17.25 0.90
CA PHE A 102 -12.72 17.99 1.25
C PHE A 102 -12.86 18.67 2.61
N ALA A 103 -13.99 19.34 2.88
CA ALA A 103 -14.22 20.01 4.16
C ALA A 103 -14.21 19.03 5.34
N ILE A 104 -14.92 17.90 5.21
CA ILE A 104 -14.98 16.87 6.25
C ILE A 104 -13.62 16.21 6.46
N ALA A 105 -12.94 15.81 5.38
CA ALA A 105 -11.62 15.20 5.47
C ALA A 105 -10.59 16.17 6.06
N PHE A 106 -10.58 17.42 5.62
CA PHE A 106 -9.70 18.45 6.17
C PHE A 106 -9.94 18.68 7.66
N ALA A 107 -11.21 18.78 8.09
CA ALA A 107 -11.55 18.90 9.49
C ALA A 107 -11.10 17.67 10.29
N PHE A 108 -11.37 16.47 9.78
CA PHE A 108 -11.00 15.21 10.41
C PHE A 108 -9.48 15.10 10.60
N PHE A 109 -8.70 15.28 9.54
CA PHE A 109 -7.24 15.20 9.61
C PHE A 109 -6.64 16.32 10.47
N LYS A 110 -7.17 17.54 10.42
CA LYS A 110 -6.72 18.63 11.28
C LYS A 110 -6.98 18.37 12.76
N ILE A 111 -8.13 17.79 13.09
CA ILE A 111 -8.46 17.41 14.46
C ILE A 111 -7.54 16.27 14.92
N GLN A 112 -7.35 15.24 14.10
CA GLN A 112 -6.48 14.12 14.43
C GLN A 112 -5.01 14.55 14.61
N ASP A 113 -4.51 15.46 13.77
CA ASP A 113 -3.17 16.02 13.90
C ASP A 113 -3.00 16.80 15.21
N THR A 114 -4.05 17.51 15.64
CA THR A 114 -4.03 18.24 16.92
C THR A 114 -4.12 17.32 18.15
N LEU A 115 -4.83 16.19 18.04
CA LEU A 115 -5.06 15.27 19.16
C LEU A 115 -3.95 14.23 19.34
N THR A 116 -3.25 13.87 18.26
CA THR A 116 -2.20 12.84 18.27
C THR A 116 -0.89 13.46 18.75
N LYS A 117 -0.29 12.90 19.81
CA LYS A 117 1.02 13.34 20.30
C LYS A 117 2.08 12.98 19.25
N GLY A 118 2.58 13.98 18.54
CA GLY A 118 3.52 13.81 17.42
C GLY A 118 2.91 14.06 16.04
N GLY A 119 1.61 14.35 15.94
CA GLY A 119 0.93 14.55 14.66
C GLY A 119 0.59 13.24 13.94
N ILE A 120 0.11 13.33 12.70
CA ILE A 120 -0.20 12.14 11.86
C ILE A 120 1.03 11.64 11.08
N ARG A 121 1.99 12.51 10.84
CA ARG A 121 3.19 12.21 10.05
C ARG A 121 4.29 11.69 10.96
N SER A 122 5.01 10.68 10.50
CA SER A 122 6.13 10.08 11.23
C SER A 122 7.28 11.07 11.39
N GLU A 123 8.18 10.82 12.35
CA GLU A 123 9.35 11.67 12.54
C GLU A 123 10.29 11.59 11.33
N GLU A 124 10.97 12.70 11.01
CA GLU A 124 11.86 12.79 9.83
C GLU A 124 12.98 11.74 9.85
N ALA A 125 13.49 11.40 11.05
CA ALA A 125 14.49 10.34 11.20
C ALA A 125 13.95 8.96 10.80
N ASP A 126 12.69 8.68 11.15
CA ASP A 126 12.01 7.43 10.81
C ASP A 126 11.61 7.39 9.33
N GLU A 127 11.25 8.54 8.73
CA GLU A 127 11.02 8.65 7.28
C GLU A 127 12.27 8.33 6.46
N ILE A 128 13.45 8.77 6.94
CA ILE A 128 14.73 8.52 6.25
C ILE A 128 15.20 7.07 6.47
N ALA A 129 15.03 6.54 7.68
CA ALA A 129 15.44 5.17 8.01
C ALA A 129 14.52 4.10 7.41
N GLY A 130 13.27 4.45 7.13
CA GLY A 130 12.22 3.54 6.69
C GLY A 130 11.33 3.09 7.85
N LEU A 131 10.02 3.05 7.61
CA LEU A 131 9.01 2.82 8.65
C LEU A 131 8.88 1.35 9.10
N ASP A 132 9.54 0.42 8.40
CA ASP A 132 9.47 -1.02 8.71
C ASP A 132 9.87 -1.35 10.15
N LEU A 133 11.01 -0.82 10.63
CA LEU A 133 11.45 -1.05 12.00
C LEU A 133 10.57 -0.35 13.06
N PRO A 134 10.33 0.98 12.97
CA PRO A 134 9.57 1.68 14.02
C PRO A 134 8.08 1.31 14.06
N GLU A 135 7.45 0.98 12.93
CA GLU A 135 6.01 0.61 12.91
C GLU A 135 5.75 -0.88 12.98
N MET A 136 6.60 -1.71 12.33
CA MET A 136 6.35 -3.16 12.19
C MET A 136 7.31 -4.02 13.01
N GLY A 137 8.36 -3.44 13.59
CA GLY A 137 9.33 -4.12 14.47
C GLY A 137 10.26 -5.10 13.75
N VAL A 138 10.10 -5.29 12.45
CA VAL A 138 10.86 -6.23 11.60
C VAL A 138 10.98 -5.61 10.20
N PRO A 139 12.15 -5.71 9.54
CA PRO A 139 12.30 -5.26 8.15
C PRO A 139 11.36 -6.01 7.20
N ALA A 140 10.82 -5.35 6.17
CA ALA A 140 9.93 -6.00 5.20
C ALA A 140 10.66 -7.05 4.35
N TYR A 141 11.96 -6.86 4.10
CA TYR A 141 12.79 -7.76 3.31
C TYR A 141 14.16 -8.01 3.97
N PRO A 142 14.22 -8.79 5.05
CA PRO A 142 15.46 -9.07 5.79
C PRO A 142 16.55 -9.69 4.90
N GLU A 143 16.17 -10.48 3.90
CA GLU A 143 17.07 -11.17 2.98
C GLU A 143 17.81 -10.23 2.01
N PHE A 144 17.33 -9.00 1.80
CA PHE A 144 17.97 -8.01 0.93
C PHE A 144 18.73 -6.93 1.72
N MET A 145 18.73 -6.99 3.06
CA MET A 145 19.56 -6.10 3.87
C MET A 145 21.03 -6.54 3.81
N PRO A 146 21.99 -5.61 3.65
CA PRO A 146 23.41 -5.95 3.62
C PRO A 146 23.83 -6.61 4.95
N GLY A 147 24.04 -7.93 4.90
CA GLY A 147 24.35 -8.77 6.07
C GLY A 147 23.15 -9.58 6.52
N GLY A 148 22.78 -10.60 5.72
CA GLY A 148 21.65 -11.52 5.93
C GLY A 148 21.77 -12.42 7.17
N ASP A 149 22.17 -11.85 8.29
CA ASP A 149 22.02 -12.42 9.61
C ASP A 149 20.62 -12.04 10.09
N VAL A 150 19.85 -13.07 10.42
CA VAL A 150 18.51 -12.97 11.00
C VAL A 150 18.57 -11.95 12.14
N VAL A 151 17.90 -10.79 11.98
CA VAL A 151 17.86 -9.77 13.03
C VAL A 151 17.18 -10.42 14.24
N ASP A 152 17.96 -10.64 15.30
CA ASP A 152 17.44 -11.18 16.55
C ASP A 152 16.51 -10.16 17.20
N VAL A 153 15.22 -10.50 17.19
CA VAL A 153 14.10 -9.69 17.72
C VAL A 153 14.13 -9.63 19.27
N THR A 154 15.07 -10.28 19.95
CA THR A 154 15.13 -10.27 21.42
C THR A 154 15.73 -9.00 22.04
N GLY A 155 16.31 -8.10 21.24
CA GLY A 155 16.88 -6.83 21.75
C GLY A 155 18.08 -7.01 22.69
N THR A 156 18.70 -8.20 22.69
CA THR A 156 19.95 -8.43 23.42
C THR A 156 21.09 -8.22 22.44
N GLY A 157 21.73 -7.04 22.46
CA GLY A 157 22.87 -6.73 21.58
C GLY A 157 24.13 -7.53 21.92
N LYS A 158 24.03 -8.87 21.98
CA LYS A 158 25.16 -9.77 22.20
C LYS A 158 25.57 -10.38 20.87
N ASP A 159 26.87 -10.25 20.61
CA ASP A 159 27.53 -10.83 19.44
C ASP A 159 27.27 -12.35 19.40
N PRO A 160 26.80 -12.93 18.28
CA PRO A 160 26.52 -14.36 18.16
C PRO A 160 27.73 -15.27 18.46
N ALA A 161 28.95 -14.72 18.52
CA ALA A 161 30.13 -15.41 19.02
C ALA A 161 30.10 -15.64 20.56
N GLU A 162 29.58 -14.69 21.32
CA GLU A 162 29.54 -14.72 22.79
C GLU A 162 28.51 -15.74 23.30
N GLU A 163 27.40 -15.92 22.57
CA GLU A 163 26.38 -16.91 22.89
C GLU A 163 26.87 -18.34 22.64
N ARG A 164 27.66 -18.57 21.59
CA ARG A 164 28.27 -19.88 21.31
C ARG A 164 29.29 -20.27 22.38
N GLU A 165 30.02 -19.31 22.93
CA GLU A 165 30.95 -19.53 24.04
C GLU A 165 30.22 -19.81 25.35
N PHE A 166 29.11 -19.10 25.62
CA PHE A 166 28.27 -19.32 26.80
C PHE A 166 27.54 -20.67 26.77
N VAL A 167 27.03 -21.08 25.60
CA VAL A 167 26.37 -22.39 25.40
C VAL A 167 27.40 -23.53 25.48
N ALA A 168 28.62 -23.34 24.99
CA ALA A 168 29.70 -24.32 25.13
C ALA A 168 30.19 -24.45 26.60
N SER A 169 30.26 -23.34 27.33
CA SER A 169 30.63 -23.31 28.75
C SER A 169 29.59 -23.98 29.65
N THR A 170 28.31 -23.83 29.34
CA THR A 170 27.20 -24.38 30.14
C THR A 170 26.85 -25.83 29.80
N ALA A 171 27.36 -26.36 28.68
CA ALA A 171 27.19 -27.76 28.28
C ALA A 171 28.14 -28.76 28.99
N SER A 172 29.08 -28.30 29.84
CA SER A 172 29.97 -29.20 30.59
C SER A 172 29.41 -29.61 31.98
N ALA A 173 28.46 -30.56 31.93
CA ALA A 173 28.07 -31.53 32.98
C ALA A 173 27.25 -31.03 34.22
N PRO A 174 26.50 -31.91 34.94
CA PRO A 174 26.46 -33.38 34.87
C PRO A 174 25.08 -34.06 34.83
N GLY A 175 25.06 -35.29 34.29
CA GLY A 175 24.25 -36.39 34.85
C GLY A 175 23.04 -36.89 34.04
N ALA A 176 23.21 -37.99 33.31
CA ALA A 176 22.16 -39.00 33.12
C ALA A 176 22.80 -40.37 32.80
N ALA A 177 22.27 -41.41 33.43
CA ALA A 177 22.85 -42.73 33.55
C ALA A 177 22.35 -43.73 32.48
N GLY A 178 23.27 -44.62 32.06
CA GLY A 178 23.04 -46.02 31.63
C GLY A 178 22.80 -46.32 30.13
N PRO A 179 22.94 -47.58 29.66
CA PRO A 179 23.55 -48.77 30.27
C PRO A 179 24.79 -49.28 29.51
N ALA A 180 25.42 -50.31 30.08
CA ALA A 180 26.68 -50.92 29.66
C ALA A 180 26.55 -51.94 28.50
N ASP A 181 27.42 -51.82 27.50
CA ASP A 181 28.19 -52.87 26.81
C ASP A 181 29.35 -52.13 26.07
N GLY A 182 30.51 -52.66 25.72
CA GLY A 182 30.99 -54.03 25.66
C GLY A 182 31.98 -54.25 24.50
N SER A 183 32.98 -53.39 24.24
CA SER A 183 34.27 -53.73 23.58
C SER A 183 35.18 -52.48 23.56
N ALA A 184 36.31 -52.45 24.27
CA ALA A 184 37.61 -53.09 24.02
C ALA A 184 38.38 -52.56 22.80
N LEU A 185 39.47 -51.81 23.12
CA LEU A 185 40.75 -51.72 22.37
C LEU A 185 40.71 -51.00 20.99
N VAL A 186 41.64 -50.13 20.56
CA VAL A 186 43.11 -50.12 20.66
C VAL A 186 43.62 -48.68 20.47
N ALA A 187 44.58 -48.27 21.30
CA ALA A 187 45.47 -47.14 21.06
C ALA A 187 46.55 -47.53 20.04
N GLY A 188 46.82 -46.67 19.06
CA GLY A 188 47.84 -46.94 18.03
C GLY A 188 48.33 -45.68 17.34
N ASP A 189 49.25 -45.01 18.02
CA ASP A 189 50.21 -44.03 17.50
C ASP A 189 50.85 -44.47 16.17
N LEU A 190 50.89 -43.59 15.16
CA LEU A 190 51.94 -43.63 14.14
C LEU A 190 52.11 -42.25 13.45
N ARG A 191 52.97 -41.42 14.03
CA ARG A 191 53.75 -40.41 13.28
C ARG A 191 54.83 -41.12 12.46
N ARG A 192 54.93 -40.84 11.17
CA ARG A 192 56.20 -40.69 10.43
C ARG A 192 55.97 -40.09 9.05
N ASP A 193 56.59 -38.93 8.86
CA ASP A 193 57.38 -38.46 7.72
C ASP A 193 56.98 -38.95 6.32
N LEU A 194 56.85 -38.00 5.39
CA LEU A 194 57.73 -37.89 4.22
C LEU A 194 57.39 -36.58 3.48
N GLY A 195 58.35 -35.65 3.44
CA GLY A 195 58.41 -34.60 2.44
C GLY A 195 59.25 -35.03 1.23
N GLY A 196 59.09 -34.33 0.11
CA GLY A 196 60.09 -34.27 -0.98
C GLY A 196 59.55 -34.42 -2.41
N ASP A 197 59.74 -33.34 -3.18
CA ASP A 197 59.84 -33.17 -4.66
C ASP A 197 58.63 -33.56 -5.54
N THR A 198 58.20 -32.73 -6.50
CA THR A 198 58.89 -31.76 -7.39
C THR A 198 58.08 -30.48 -7.63
#